data_AF-A0A3G5ANZ1-F1
#
_entry.id   AF-A0A3G5ANZ1-F1
#
_cell.length_a   1.000
_cell.length_b   1.000
_cell.length_c   1.000
_cell.angle_alpha   90.00
_cell.angle_beta   90.00
_cell.angle_gamma   90.00
#
_symmetry.space_group_name_H-M   'P 1'
#
loop_
_entity.id
_entity.type
_entity.pdbx_description
1 polymer ?
#
loop_
_entity_poly.entity_id
_entity_poly.type
_entity_poly.pdbx_seq_one_letter_code
_entity_poly.pdbx_strand_id
1 'polypeptide(L)'
;TRAKDGLKVIEEYIESLRVNHSKHIGKYDPRGGADNARRLTGLHETSSINTFSAGVANRGASVRIPRSVATDGCGYLEDRRPASNVDPYVVSEALVRTCCLKE
;
A
#
# COMPACT_ATOMS: atom_id res chain seq x y z
N THR A 1 12.96 -3.23 7.48
CA THR A 1 11.67 -3.84 7.88
C THR A 1 11.80 -5.25 8.47
N ARG A 2 12.73 -6.12 8.01
CA ARG A 2 12.84 -7.52 8.52
C ARG A 2 13.78 -7.73 9.72
N ALA A 3 14.65 -6.77 10.01
CA ALA A 3 15.48 -6.80 11.22
C ALA A 3 14.65 -6.46 12.47
N LYS A 4 15.24 -6.65 13.66
CA LYS A 4 14.64 -6.26 14.95
C LYS A 4 14.16 -4.80 14.91
N ASP A 5 13.02 -4.54 15.55
CA ASP A 5 12.32 -3.24 15.54
C ASP A 5 11.89 -2.74 14.15
N GLY A 6 11.85 -3.65 13.17
CA GLY A 6 11.51 -3.35 11.79
C GLY A 6 10.08 -2.84 11.57
N LEU A 7 9.18 -3.02 12.53
CA LEU A 7 7.82 -2.47 12.52
C LEU A 7 7.82 -0.93 12.48
N LYS A 8 8.76 -0.26 13.16
CA LYS A 8 8.88 1.21 13.12
C LYS A 8 9.14 1.71 11.68
N VAL A 9 10.02 1.01 10.97
CA VAL A 9 10.30 1.31 9.55
C VAL A 9 9.08 1.05 8.67
N ILE A 10 8.27 0.04 9.00
CA ILE A 10 7.01 -0.23 8.29
C ILE A 10 6.02 0.91 8.51
N GLU A 11 5.90 1.43 9.72
CA GLU A 11 5.05 2.58 10.05
C GLU A 11 5.49 3.85 9.30
N GLU A 12 6.81 4.12 9.22
CA GLU A 12 7.37 5.21 8.41
C GLU A 12 7.05 5.06 6.91
N TYR A 13 7.11 3.84 6.39
CA TYR A 13 6.75 3.57 4.99
C TYR A 13 5.27 3.80 4.74
N ILE A 14 4.39 3.39 5.67
CA ILE A 14 2.95 3.63 5.58
C ILE A 14 2.65 5.12 5.52
N GLU A 15 3.30 5.93 6.35
CA GLU A 15 3.12 7.38 6.34
C GLU A 15 3.58 8.00 5.01
N SER A 16 4.71 7.55 4.48
CA SER A 16 5.22 7.99 3.16
C SER A 16 4.24 7.64 2.03
N LEU A 17 3.63 6.45 2.08
CA LEU A 17 2.62 6.00 1.13
C LEU A 17 1.29 6.75 1.27
N ARG A 18 0.93 7.19 2.49
CA ARG A 18 -0.26 7.99 2.77
C ARG A 18 -0.19 9.34 2.07
N VAL A 19 0.94 10.05 2.21
CA VAL A 19 1.14 11.37 1.61
C VAL A 19 1.16 11.29 0.08
N ASN A 20 1.65 10.19 -0.49
CA ASN A 20 1.72 9.98 -1.94
C ASN A 20 0.54 9.19 -2.52
N HIS A 21 -0.56 9.01 -1.78
CA HIS A 21 -1.66 8.12 -2.18
C HIS A 21 -2.17 8.33 -3.61
N SER A 22 -2.47 9.59 -3.98
CA SER A 22 -2.97 9.94 -5.31
C SER A 22 -1.97 9.61 -6.43
N LYS A 23 -0.67 9.88 -6.20
CA LYS A 23 0.40 9.53 -7.16
C LYS A 23 0.48 8.02 -7.39
N HIS A 24 0.35 7.23 -6.33
CA HIS A 24 0.36 5.77 -6.43
C HIS A 24 -0.89 5.26 -7.17
N ILE A 25 -2.09 5.76 -6.86
CA ILE A 25 -3.31 5.36 -7.57
C ILE A 25 -3.18 5.60 -9.08
N GLY A 26 -2.61 6.73 -9.50
CA GLY A 26 -2.35 7.02 -10.91
C GLY A 26 -1.37 6.07 -11.61
N LYS A 27 -0.51 5.39 -10.84
CA LYS A 27 0.45 4.38 -11.35
C LYS A 27 -0.07 2.95 -11.22
N TYR A 28 -1.17 2.74 -10.49
CA TYR A 28 -1.65 1.42 -10.09
C TYR A 28 -2.66 0.80 -11.06
N ASP A 29 -2.93 1.48 -12.18
CA ASP A 29 -3.49 0.89 -13.39
C ASP A 29 -3.00 1.64 -14.65
N PRO A 30 -3.05 1.01 -15.84
CA PRO A 30 -2.60 1.62 -17.10
C PRO A 30 -3.41 2.84 -17.56
N ARG A 31 -4.56 3.12 -16.92
CA ARG A 31 -5.49 4.20 -17.25
C ARG A 31 -5.55 5.27 -16.16
N GLY A 32 -4.50 5.40 -15.36
CA GLY A 32 -4.36 6.51 -14.41
C GLY A 32 -5.32 6.48 -13.21
N GLY A 33 -5.87 5.33 -12.83
CA GLY A 33 -6.81 5.20 -11.71
C GLY A 33 -8.23 4.84 -12.12
N ALA A 34 -8.58 4.99 -13.40
CA ALA A 34 -9.95 4.83 -13.89
C ALA A 34 -10.46 3.39 -13.80
N ASP A 35 -9.59 2.41 -14.07
CA ASP A 35 -9.95 0.99 -13.95
C ASP A 35 -10.08 0.59 -12.48
N ASN A 36 -9.15 1.06 -11.66
CA ASN A 36 -9.12 0.73 -10.24
C ASN A 36 -10.28 1.39 -9.47
N ALA A 37 -10.83 2.51 -9.95
CA ALA A 37 -12.02 3.15 -9.38
C ALA A 37 -13.25 2.24 -9.33
N ARG A 38 -13.36 1.31 -10.29
CA ARG A 38 -14.46 0.32 -10.32
C ARG A 38 -14.30 -0.75 -9.23
N ARG A 39 -13.07 -0.97 -8.75
CA ARG A 39 -12.73 -2.00 -7.76
C ARG A 39 -12.62 -1.43 -6.35
N LEU A 40 -11.91 -0.31 -6.18
CA LEU A 40 -11.63 0.35 -4.90
C LEU A 40 -12.81 1.20 -4.42
N THR A 41 -13.88 0.53 -4.03
CA THR A 41 -15.14 1.17 -3.63
C THR A 41 -15.32 1.26 -2.11
N GLY A 42 -14.47 0.59 -1.33
CA GLY A 42 -14.68 0.39 0.10
C GLY A 42 -15.55 -0.84 0.43
N LEU A 43 -16.15 -1.46 -0.59
CA LEU A 43 -16.93 -2.69 -0.47
C LEU A 43 -16.06 -3.90 -0.84
N HIS A 44 -16.52 -5.10 -0.49
CA HIS A 44 -15.90 -6.38 -0.89
C HIS A 44 -14.40 -6.50 -0.51
N GLU A 45 -14.07 -6.17 0.74
CA GLU A 45 -12.69 -6.25 1.26
C GLU A 45 -11.68 -5.39 0.47
N THR A 46 -12.13 -4.25 -0.07
CA THR A 46 -11.28 -3.24 -0.71
C THR A 46 -11.34 -1.91 0.04
N SER A 47 -10.32 -1.06 -0.12
CA SER A 47 -10.39 0.32 0.35
C SER A 47 -11.11 1.21 -0.68
N SER A 48 -11.54 2.40 -0.27
CA SER A 48 -11.95 3.44 -1.22
C SER A 48 -10.73 3.96 -1.99
N ILE A 49 -10.93 4.38 -3.24
CA ILE A 49 -9.88 4.97 -4.08
C ILE A 49 -9.43 6.36 -3.62
N ASN A 50 -10.26 7.06 -2.86
CA ASN A 50 -9.99 8.44 -2.45
C ASN A 50 -9.40 8.55 -1.04
N THR A 51 -9.49 7.49 -0.23
CA THR A 51 -9.04 7.51 1.15
C THR A 51 -7.95 6.48 1.39
N PHE A 52 -6.83 6.94 1.93
CA PHE A 52 -5.78 6.04 2.39
C PHE A 52 -6.11 5.53 3.80
N SER A 53 -5.94 4.22 4.01
CA SER A 53 -6.08 3.59 5.32
C SER A 53 -5.04 2.50 5.52
N ALA A 54 -4.59 2.31 6.75
CA ALA A 54 -3.71 1.23 7.13
C ALA A 54 -4.19 0.56 8.42
N GLY A 55 -3.95 -0.74 8.57
CA GLY A 55 -4.33 -1.45 9.80
C GLY A 55 -3.75 -2.85 9.93
N VAL A 56 -3.66 -3.31 11.18
CA VAL A 56 -3.23 -4.68 11.51
C VAL A 56 -4.37 -5.64 11.21
N ALA A 57 -4.09 -6.66 10.39
CA ALA A 57 -5.04 -7.68 9.94
C ALA A 57 -6.32 -7.12 9.27
N ASN A 58 -6.34 -5.84 8.90
CA ASN A 58 -7.50 -5.22 8.25
C ASN A 58 -7.42 -5.42 6.73
N ARG A 59 -8.32 -6.23 6.18
CA ARG A 59 -8.41 -6.42 4.73
C ARG A 59 -9.04 -5.20 4.04
N GLY A 60 -10.01 -4.52 4.64
CA GLY A 60 -10.60 -3.31 4.04
C GLY A 60 -9.65 -2.11 3.93
N ALA A 61 -8.44 -2.19 4.51
CA ALA A 61 -7.45 -1.12 4.45
C ALA A 61 -6.69 -1.09 3.12
N SER A 62 -6.20 0.09 2.76
CA SER A 62 -5.33 0.29 1.58
C SER A 62 -4.00 -0.45 1.75
N VAL A 63 -3.41 -0.37 2.95
CA VAL A 63 -2.21 -1.11 3.34
C VAL A 63 -2.52 -1.99 4.55
N ARG A 64 -2.16 -3.27 4.47
CA ARG A 64 -2.36 -4.23 5.55
C ARG A 64 -1.03 -4.63 6.18
N ILE A 65 -0.98 -4.60 7.51
CA ILE A 65 0.09 -5.25 8.28
C ILE A 65 -0.42 -6.64 8.69
N PRO A 66 0.23 -7.74 8.27
CA PRO A 66 -0.15 -9.07 8.73
C PRO A 66 -0.06 -9.20 10.26
N ARG A 67 -0.93 -10.02 10.86
CA ARG A 67 -0.94 -10.21 12.32
C ARG A 67 0.40 -10.72 12.85
N SER A 68 1.04 -11.65 12.13
CA SER A 68 2.37 -12.15 12.49
C SER A 68 3.41 -11.04 12.55
N VAL A 69 3.43 -10.14 11.56
CA VAL A 69 4.36 -9.00 11.53
C VAL A 69 4.16 -8.05 12.72
N ALA A 70 2.91 -7.82 13.12
CA ALA A 70 2.60 -7.01 14.30
C ALA A 70 3.02 -7.71 15.61
N THR A 71 2.89 -9.03 15.69
CA THR A 71 3.33 -9.83 16.85
C THR A 71 4.86 -9.92 16.94
N ASP A 72 5.54 -10.16 15.81
CA ASP A 72 6.99 -10.36 15.74
C ASP A 72 7.77 -9.03 15.78
N GLY A 73 7.10 -7.91 15.54
CA GLY A 73 7.71 -6.57 15.53
C GLY A 73 8.62 -6.32 14.31
N CYS A 74 8.60 -7.20 13.31
CA CYS A 74 9.32 -7.04 12.05
C CYS A 74 8.68 -7.88 10.94
N GLY A 75 9.00 -7.57 9.68
CA GLY A 75 8.52 -8.33 8.52
C GLY A 75 8.24 -7.46 7.30
N TYR A 76 6.98 -7.40 6.87
CA TYR A 76 6.54 -6.72 5.65
C TYR A 76 5.14 -6.08 5.80
N LEU A 77 4.83 -5.16 4.88
CA LEU A 77 3.49 -4.61 4.66
C LEU A 77 2.94 -5.10 3.31
N GLU A 78 1.62 -5.09 3.17
CA GLU A 78 0.92 -5.47 1.94
C GLU A 78 0.16 -4.26 1.40
N ASP A 79 0.56 -3.73 0.23
CA ASP A 79 -0.22 -2.72 -0.48
C ASP A 79 -1.30 -3.39 -1.33
N ARG A 80 -2.57 -3.13 -1.00
CA ARG A 80 -3.74 -3.79 -1.61
C ARG A 80 -4.42 -2.93 -2.69
N ARG A 81 -3.84 -1.76 -2.95
CA ARG A 81 -4.35 -0.80 -3.94
C ARG A 81 -4.01 -1.15 -5.40
N PRO A 82 -2.92 -1.85 -5.77
CA PRO A 82 -2.66 -2.17 -7.18
C PRO A 82 -3.81 -2.95 -7.82
N ALA A 83 -4.18 -2.59 -9.05
CA ALA A 83 -5.17 -3.32 -9.83
C ALA A 83 -4.59 -4.63 -10.38
N SER A 84 -5.44 -5.56 -10.82
CA SER A 84 -4.99 -6.83 -11.42
C SER A 84 -4.30 -6.66 -12.77
N ASN A 85 -4.55 -5.55 -13.47
CA ASN A 85 -3.97 -5.22 -14.78
C ASN A 85 -2.76 -4.27 -14.69
N VAL A 86 -2.19 -4.11 -13.50
CA VAL A 86 -1.09 -3.19 -13.28
C VAL A 86 0.22 -3.70 -13.88
N ASP A 87 1.08 -2.79 -14.31
CA ASP A 87 2.46 -3.12 -14.65
C ASP A 87 3.29 -3.34 -13.36
N PRO A 88 3.84 -4.55 -13.14
CA PRO A 88 4.59 -4.86 -11.93
C PRO A 88 5.88 -4.03 -11.80
N TYR A 89 6.49 -3.59 -12.91
CA TYR A 89 7.70 -2.76 -12.87
C TYR A 89 7.38 -1.37 -12.35
N VAL A 90 6.28 -0.77 -12.82
CA VAL A 90 5.83 0.56 -12.40
C VAL A 90 5.46 0.59 -10.91
N VAL A 91 4.77 -0.45 -10.42
CA VAL A 91 4.41 -0.55 -8.99
C VAL A 91 5.65 -0.72 -8.13
N SER A 92 6.55 -1.62 -8.52
CA SER A 92 7.77 -1.90 -7.77
C SER A 92 8.65 -0.65 -7.69
N GLU A 93 8.82 0.07 -8.80
CA GLU A 93 9.54 1.34 -8.83
C GLU A 93 8.87 2.38 -7.93
N ALA A 94 7.56 2.56 -8.02
CA ALA A 94 6.83 3.54 -7.21
C ALA A 94 6.98 3.26 -5.70
N LEU A 95 6.89 2.00 -5.28
CA LEU A 95 7.10 1.60 -3.89
C LEU A 95 8.53 1.92 -3.42
N VAL A 96 9.55 1.59 -4.23
CA VAL A 96 10.96 1.85 -3.86
C VAL A 96 11.24 3.35 -3.79
N ARG A 97 10.76 4.14 -4.76
CA ARG A 97 10.95 5.59 -4.75
C ARG A 97 10.37 6.24 -3.51
N THR A 98 9.12 5.92 -3.18
CA THR A 98 8.45 6.56 -2.05
C THR A 98 8.93 6.01 -0.70
N CYS A 99 9.14 4.71 -0.54
CA CYS A 99 9.53 4.13 0.76
C CYS A 99 11.04 4.21 1.02
N CYS A 100 11.88 3.98 0.01
CA CYS A 100 13.33 3.89 0.20
C CYS A 100 14.07 5.19 -0.16
N LEU A 101 13.66 5.86 -1.24
CA LEU A 101 14.34 7.08 -1.72
C LEU A 101 13.70 8.38 -1.22
N LYS A 102 12.48 8.30 -0.67
CA LYS A 102 11.70 9.44 -0.15
C LYS A 102 11.36 10.50 -1.22
N GLU A 103 11.07 10.02 -2.44
CA GLU A 103 10.63 10.82 -3.60
C GLU A 103 9.09 10.81 -3.80
#